data_AF-A0A661IVR5-F1
#
_entry.id   AF-A0A661IVR5-F1
#
_cell.length_a   1.000
_cell.length_b   1.000
_cell.length_c   1.000
_cell.angle_alpha   90.00
_cell.angle_beta   90.00
_cell.angle_gamma   90.00
#
_symmetry.space_group_name_H-M   'P 1'
#
loop_
_entity.id
_entity.type
_entity.pdbx_description
1 polymer ?
#
loop_
_entity_poly.entity_id
_entity_poly.type
_entity_poly.pdbx_seq_one_letter_code
_entity_poly.pdbx_strand_id
1 'polypeptide(L)'
;MSDYQTKYKKEYNEKNKIVTIPLKNIYYEELKRRSLYYDLSVNTYAKNVITNFLNEDTTSLISPAKKEFISKYIQISRGIANNINQIAHKSNMDENIDINILIKSLQHYETEFKNFISKM
;
A
#
# COMPACT_ATOMS: atom_id res chain seq x y z
N MET A 1 24.35 28.98 35.44
CA MET A 1 23.12 28.91 34.61
C MET A 1 22.00 28.39 35.48
N SER A 2 20.85 29.06 35.48
CA SER A 2 19.73 28.81 36.40
C SER A 2 19.20 27.38 36.23
N ASP A 3 18.92 26.69 37.34
CA ASP A 3 18.41 25.30 37.41
C ASP A 3 17.18 25.07 36.50
N TYR A 4 16.41 26.14 36.28
CA TYR A 4 15.30 26.21 35.33
C TYR A 4 15.71 25.94 33.87
N GLN A 5 16.81 26.54 33.41
CA GLN A 5 17.30 26.40 32.03
C GLN A 5 17.75 24.96 31.77
N THR A 6 18.38 24.33 32.76
CA THR A 6 18.83 22.94 32.70
C THR A 6 17.63 21.98 32.62
N LYS A 7 16.61 22.20 33.47
CA LYS A 7 15.38 21.40 33.47
C LYS A 7 14.61 21.54 32.15
N TYR A 8 14.42 22.76 31.65
CA TYR A 8 13.76 23.02 30.37
C TYR A 8 14.46 22.31 29.21
N LYS A 9 15.80 22.40 29.14
CA LYS A 9 16.58 21.74 28.10
C LYS A 9 16.43 20.22 28.13
N LYS A 10 16.37 19.64 29.34
CA LYS A 10 16.17 18.19 29.52
C LYS A 10 14.79 17.77 29.00
N GLU A 11 13.72 18.42 29.44
CA GLU A 11 12.35 18.13 29.01
C GLU A 11 12.18 18.30 27.49
N TYR A 12 12.82 19.31 26.90
CA TYR A 12 12.78 19.54 25.46
C TYR A 12 13.45 18.40 24.68
N ASN A 13 14.62 17.94 25.13
CA ASN A 13 15.39 16.87 24.48
C ASN A 13 14.77 15.46 24.64
N GLU A 14 13.93 15.28 25.67
CA GLU A 14 13.13 14.07 25.85
C GLU A 14 12.00 14.01 24.82
N LYS A 15 11.34 15.15 24.54
CA LYS A 15 10.20 15.23 23.62
C LYS A 15 10.59 15.42 22.16
N ASN A 16 11.75 16.01 21.88
CA ASN A 16 12.17 16.40 20.54
C ASN A 16 13.52 15.78 20.17
N LYS A 17 13.62 15.23 18.97
CA LYS A 17 14.88 14.75 18.38
C LYS A 17 15.20 15.53 17.11
N ILE A 18 16.48 15.80 16.89
CA ILE A 18 16.98 16.43 15.68
C ILE A 18 17.45 15.32 14.75
N VAL A 19 16.85 15.24 13.56
CA VAL A 19 17.27 14.34 12.49
C VAL A 19 17.99 15.18 11.44
N THR A 20 19.22 14.80 11.11
CA THR A 20 20.03 15.47 10.07
C THR A 20 20.20 14.52 8.91
N ILE A 21 19.84 14.96 7.70
CA ILE A 21 19.90 14.13 6.49
C ILE A 21 20.70 14.90 5.44
N PRO A 22 21.80 14.35 4.91
CA PRO A 22 22.48 14.96 3.78
C PRO A 22 21.58 14.88 2.54
N LEU A 23 21.33 16.03 1.91
CA LEU A 23 20.54 16.15 0.69
C LEU A 23 21.43 16.60 -0.46
N LYS A 24 21.19 16.07 -1.67
CA LYS A 24 21.78 16.67 -2.88
C LYS A 24 21.24 18.09 -3.05
N ASN A 25 22.08 19.00 -3.53
CA ASN A 25 21.70 20.41 -3.73
C ASN A 25 20.43 20.57 -4.56
N ILE A 26 20.21 19.73 -5.58
CA ILE A 26 18.99 19.77 -6.41
C ILE A 26 17.70 19.62 -5.58
N TYR A 27 17.70 18.80 -4.53
CA TYR A 27 16.53 18.58 -3.68
C TYR A 27 16.37 19.69 -2.65
N TYR A 28 17.49 20.22 -2.16
CA TYR A 28 17.48 21.38 -1.27
C TYR A 28 16.91 22.62 -1.97
N GLU A 29 17.35 22.91 -3.20
CA GLU A 29 16.84 24.05 -3.97
C GLU A 29 15.35 23.92 -4.27
N GLU A 30 14.87 22.71 -4.56
CA GLU A 30 13.44 22.48 -4.76
C GLU A 30 12.62 22.66 -3.46
N LEU A 31 13.13 22.18 -2.33
CA LEU A 31 12.53 22.43 -1.01
C LEU A 31 12.45 23.93 -0.71
N LYS A 32 13.53 24.67 -0.98
CA LYS A 32 13.61 26.12 -0.77
C LYS A 32 12.63 26.87 -1.68
N ARG A 33 12.56 26.51 -2.96
CA ARG A 33 11.62 27.11 -3.91
C ARG A 33 10.18 26.92 -3.45
N ARG A 34 9.82 25.72 -3.02
CA ARG A 34 8.46 25.41 -2.52
C ARG A 34 8.17 26.06 -1.18
N SER A 35 9.15 26.15 -0.28
CA SER A 35 8.92 26.77 1.03
C SER A 35 8.56 28.26 0.90
N LEU A 36 9.15 28.98 -0.07
CA LEU A 36 8.79 30.35 -0.40
C LEU A 36 7.33 30.49 -0.86
N TYR A 37 6.82 29.54 -1.65
CA TYR A 37 5.43 29.55 -2.10
C TYR A 37 4.43 29.48 -0.95
N TYR A 38 4.77 28.73 0.11
CA TYR A 38 3.92 28.56 1.29
C TYR A 38 4.27 29.53 2.43
N ASP A 39 5.17 30.50 2.22
CA ASP A 39 5.68 31.42 3.24
C ASP A 39 6.24 30.71 4.50
N LEU A 40 7.02 29.65 4.28
CA LEU A 40 7.62 28.83 5.33
C LEU A 40 9.15 28.83 5.23
N SER A 41 9.82 28.67 6.37
CA SER A 41 11.25 28.32 6.38
C SER A 41 11.47 26.94 5.75
N VAL A 42 12.63 26.73 5.12
CA VAL A 42 12.97 25.45 4.47
C VAL A 42 12.86 24.28 5.46
N ASN A 43 13.30 24.47 6.71
CA ASN A 43 13.24 23.46 7.76
C ASN A 43 11.80 23.15 8.18
N THR A 44 10.96 24.19 8.32
CA THR A 44 9.54 24.02 8.65
C THR A 44 8.81 23.29 7.53
N TYR A 45 9.05 23.68 6.29
CA TYR A 45 8.46 23.03 5.13
C TYR A 45 8.88 21.57 5.01
N ALA A 46 10.17 21.26 5.16
CA ALA A 46 10.67 19.90 5.15
C ALA A 46 10.06 19.06 6.29
N LYS A 47 9.96 19.62 7.50
CA LYS A 47 9.28 18.98 8.62
C LYS A 47 7.83 18.65 8.27
N ASN A 48 7.09 19.62 7.71
CA ASN A 48 5.69 19.42 7.33
C ASN A 48 5.53 18.34 6.26
N VAL A 49 6.41 18.30 5.25
CA VAL A 49 6.40 17.24 4.23
C VAL A 49 6.59 15.87 4.87
N ILE A 50 7.57 15.72 5.76
CA ILE A 50 7.84 14.45 6.44
C ILE A 50 6.69 14.07 7.37
N THR A 51 6.19 15.00 8.19
CA THR A 51 5.09 14.70 9.11
C THR A 51 3.80 14.40 8.38
N ASN A 52 3.51 15.10 7.28
CA ASN A 52 2.34 14.80 6.46
C ASN A 52 2.49 13.42 5.82
N PHE A 53 3.66 13.08 5.28
CA PHE A 53 3.92 11.73 4.76
C PHE A 53 3.76 10.64 5.83
N LEU A 54 4.15 10.90 7.07
CA LEU A 54 3.99 9.95 8.18
C LEU A 54 2.57 9.88 8.74
N ASN A 55 1.82 10.98 8.68
CA ASN A 55 0.46 11.10 9.22
C ASN A 55 -0.61 10.73 8.19
N GLU A 56 -0.31 10.91 6.91
CA GLU A 56 -1.13 10.35 5.86
C GLU A 56 -0.90 8.83 5.84
N ASP A 57 -1.94 8.06 6.19
CA ASP A 57 -2.05 6.60 5.93
C ASP A 57 -1.93 6.25 4.43
N THR A 58 -1.56 7.22 3.58
CA THR A 58 -1.44 7.14 2.12
C THR A 58 -0.07 6.64 1.67
N THR A 59 0.82 6.21 2.57
CA THR A 59 1.88 5.31 2.14
C THR A 59 1.22 4.00 1.71
N SER A 60 0.75 3.97 0.46
CA SER A 60 0.27 2.79 -0.27
C SER A 60 1.43 1.85 -0.57
N LEU A 61 2.34 1.66 0.38
CA LEU A 61 3.00 0.38 0.55
C LEU A 61 1.88 -0.57 0.96
N ILE A 62 1.17 -1.09 -0.06
CA ILE A 62 0.27 -2.22 0.09
C ILE A 62 1.08 -3.22 0.93
N SER A 63 0.64 -3.46 2.17
CA SER A 63 1.36 -4.37 3.05
C SER A 63 1.56 -5.69 2.29
N PRO A 64 2.68 -6.42 2.49
CA PRO A 64 2.90 -7.69 1.81
C PRO A 64 1.66 -8.61 1.89
N ALA A 65 0.97 -8.60 3.04
CA ALA A 65 -0.30 -9.30 3.25
C ALA A 65 -1.44 -8.79 2.35
N LYS A 66 -1.65 -7.48 2.21
CA LYS A 66 -2.66 -6.91 1.28
C LYS A 66 -2.31 -7.21 -0.18
N LYS A 67 -1.03 -7.27 -0.54
CA LYS A 67 -0.57 -7.58 -1.90
C LYS A 67 -0.81 -9.05 -2.23
N GLU A 68 -0.48 -9.94 -1.30
CA GLU A 68 -0.77 -11.37 -1.41
C GLU A 68 -2.28 -11.61 -1.51
N PHE A 69 -3.07 -10.90 -0.71
CA PHE A 69 -4.53 -10.94 -0.76
C PHE A 69 -5.09 -10.59 -2.14
N ILE A 70 -4.67 -9.44 -2.70
CA ILE A 70 -5.09 -9.01 -4.05
C ILE A 70 -4.63 -10.01 -5.12
N SER A 71 -3.40 -10.53 -5.01
CA SER A 71 -2.86 -11.51 -5.95
C SER A 71 -3.69 -12.80 -5.94
N LYS A 72 -4.08 -13.29 -4.75
CA LYS A 72 -4.90 -14.50 -4.61
C LYS A 72 -6.31 -14.30 -5.16
N TYR A 73 -6.92 -13.14 -4.92
CA TYR A 73 -8.21 -12.78 -5.52
C TYR A 73 -8.16 -12.79 -7.07
N ILE A 74 -7.12 -12.18 -7.66
CA ILE A 74 -6.94 -12.15 -9.12
C ILE A 74 -6.78 -13.57 -9.68
N GLN A 75 -6.02 -14.43 -9.00
CA GLN A 75 -5.80 -15.81 -9.43
C GLN A 75 -7.10 -16.62 -9.46
N ILE A 76 -7.88 -16.59 -8.37
CA ILE A 76 -9.17 -17.30 -8.27
C ILE A 76 -10.14 -16.78 -9.35
N SER A 77 -10.24 -15.45 -9.50
CA SER A 77 -11.13 -14.82 -10.49
C SER A 77 -10.77 -15.21 -11.93
N ARG A 78 -9.48 -15.28 -12.26
CA ARG A 78 -9.01 -15.75 -13.58
C ARG A 78 -9.33 -17.23 -13.81
N GLY A 79 -9.19 -18.06 -12.78
CA GLY A 79 -9.55 -19.49 -12.85
C GLY A 79 -11.03 -19.68 -13.22
N ILE A 80 -11.92 -18.95 -12.55
CA ILE A 80 -13.37 -18.95 -12.83
C ILE A 80 -13.64 -18.49 -14.27
N ALA A 81 -13.06 -17.34 -14.67
CA ALA A 81 -13.28 -16.79 -16.02
C ALA A 81 -12.80 -17.74 -17.13
N ASN A 82 -11.62 -18.36 -16.97
CA ASN A 82 -11.08 -19.32 -17.93
C ASN A 82 -11.96 -20.57 -18.06
N ASN A 83 -12.50 -21.07 -16.96
CA ASN A 83 -13.41 -22.22 -16.98
C ASN A 83 -14.74 -21.85 -17.66
N ILE A 84 -15.32 -20.68 -17.36
CA ILE A 84 -16.54 -20.20 -18.02
C ILE A 84 -16.31 -20.07 -19.53
N ASN A 85 -15.19 -19.46 -19.94
CA ASN A 85 -14.85 -19.31 -21.36
C ASN A 85 -14.68 -20.66 -22.07
N GLN A 86 -14.06 -21.65 -21.41
CA GLN A 86 -13.95 -23.00 -21.97
C GLN A 86 -15.31 -23.68 -22.11
N ILE A 87 -16.21 -23.52 -21.14
CA ILE A 87 -17.59 -24.06 -21.24
C ILE A 87 -18.33 -23.38 -22.39
N ALA A 88 -18.23 -22.04 -22.51
CA ALA A 88 -18.88 -21.29 -23.58
C ALA A 88 -18.35 -21.68 -24.96
N HIS A 89 -17.03 -21.74 -25.14
CA HIS A 89 -16.42 -22.16 -26.40
C HIS A 89 -16.79 -23.61 -26.77
N LYS A 90 -16.80 -24.53 -25.80
CA LYS A 90 -17.10 -25.94 -26.06
C LYS A 90 -18.58 -26.21 -26.29
N SER A 91 -19.46 -25.48 -25.59
CA SER A 91 -20.91 -25.50 -25.84
C SER A 91 -21.25 -25.02 -27.26
N ASN A 92 -20.38 -24.23 -27.88
CA ASN A 92 -20.55 -23.73 -29.24
C ASN A 92 -19.94 -24.65 -30.32
N MET A 93 -19.13 -25.65 -29.93
CA MET A 93 -18.34 -26.48 -30.87
C MET A 93 -18.76 -27.96 -30.92
N ASP A 94 -19.80 -28.38 -30.20
CA ASP A 94 -20.27 -29.79 -30.14
C ASP A 94 -19.16 -30.82 -29.82
N GLU A 95 -18.09 -30.40 -29.11
CA GLU A 95 -17.01 -31.28 -28.66
C GLU A 95 -17.45 -32.09 -27.43
N ASN A 96 -17.44 -33.42 -27.54
CA ASN A 96 -17.68 -34.34 -26.44
C ASN A 96 -16.44 -34.44 -25.52
N ILE A 97 -16.36 -33.56 -24.52
CA ILE A 97 -15.46 -33.72 -23.38
C ILE A 97 -16.28 -33.60 -22.09
N ASP A 98 -15.90 -34.39 -21.09
CA ASP A 98 -16.59 -34.51 -19.79
C ASP A 98 -16.70 -33.17 -19.04
N ILE A 99 -17.83 -32.48 -19.25
CA ILE A 99 -18.22 -31.23 -18.60
C ILE A 99 -18.09 -31.34 -17.07
N ASN A 100 -18.20 -32.55 -16.51
CA ASN A 100 -18.06 -32.77 -15.08
C ASN A 100 -16.67 -32.37 -14.55
N ILE A 101 -15.61 -32.44 -15.36
CA ILE A 101 -14.27 -32.00 -14.96
C ILE A 101 -14.22 -30.48 -14.79
N LEU A 102 -14.85 -29.73 -15.72
CA LEU A 102 -14.92 -28.27 -15.66
C LEU A 102 -15.85 -27.82 -14.52
N ILE A 103 -16.98 -28.50 -14.31
CA ILE A 103 -17.88 -28.24 -13.17
C ILE A 103 -17.16 -28.49 -11.84
N LYS A 104 -16.42 -29.59 -11.70
CA LYS A 104 -15.62 -29.85 -10.48
C LYS A 104 -14.56 -28.78 -10.25
N SER A 105 -13.91 -28.31 -11.31
CA SER A 105 -12.95 -27.20 -11.23
C SER A 105 -13.62 -25.88 -10.81
N LEU A 106 -14.82 -25.58 -11.33
CA LEU A 106 -15.60 -24.41 -10.89
C LEU A 106 -16.00 -24.50 -9.42
N GLN A 107 -16.49 -25.66 -8.97
CA GLN A 107 -16.83 -25.90 -7.56
C GLN A 107 -15.61 -25.74 -6.64
N HIS A 108 -14.43 -26.17 -7.08
CA HIS A 108 -13.19 -25.96 -6.35
C HIS A 108 -12.86 -24.47 -6.20
N TYR A 109 -12.89 -23.69 -7.30
CA TYR A 109 -12.65 -22.24 -7.22
C TYR A 109 -13.72 -21.49 -6.43
N GLU A 110 -14.97 -21.92 -6.49
CA GLU A 110 -16.04 -21.37 -5.66
C GLU A 110 -15.78 -21.61 -4.17
N THR A 111 -15.30 -22.80 -3.83
CA THR A 111 -14.92 -23.16 -2.45
C THR A 111 -13.70 -22.34 -1.99
N GLU A 112 -12.67 -22.20 -2.84
CA GLU A 112 -11.53 -21.34 -2.56
C GLU A 112 -11.94 -19.88 -2.35
N PHE A 113 -12.88 -19.39 -3.15
CA PHE A 113 -13.42 -18.04 -3.05
C PHE A 113 -14.21 -17.82 -1.75
N LYS A 114 -15.07 -18.77 -1.37
CA LYS A 114 -15.80 -18.74 -0.08
C LYS A 114 -14.83 -18.72 1.10
N ASN A 115 -13.83 -19.59 1.09
CA ASN A 115 -12.79 -19.66 2.12
C ASN A 115 -11.89 -18.42 2.15
N PHE A 116 -11.76 -17.72 1.02
CA PHE A 116 -11.03 -16.47 0.92
C PHE A 116 -11.82 -15.30 1.53
N ILE A 117 -13.11 -15.17 1.21
CA ILE A 117 -13.98 -14.13 1.77
C ILE A 117 -14.23 -14.34 3.27
N SER A 118 -14.34 -15.59 3.75
CA SER A 118 -14.56 -15.86 5.17
C SER A 118 -13.39 -15.47 6.09
N LYS A 119 -12.24 -15.07 5.52
CA LYS A 119 -11.07 -14.58 6.23
C LYS A 119 -10.98 -13.04 6.27
N MET A 120 -11.90 -12.34 5.61
CA MET A 120 -12.13 -10.91 5.82
C MET A 120 -12.79 -10.67 7.17
#